data_AF-A0A498D573-F1
#
_entry.id   AF-A0A498D573-F1
#
_cell.length_a   1.000
_cell.length_b   1.000
_cell.length_c   1.000
_cell.angle_alpha   90.00
_cell.angle_beta   90.00
_cell.angle_gamma   90.00
#
_symmetry.space_group_name_H-M   'P 1'
#
loop_
_entity.id
_entity.type
_entity.pdbx_description
1 polymer ?
#
loop_
_entity_poly.entity_id
_entity_poly.type
_entity_poly.pdbx_seq_one_letter_code
_entity_poly.pdbx_strand_id
1 'polypeptide(L)'
;MITNHFNNPVDSTLSATKRMQHIRRHFQDTQNQHEFYIANAFNTVNLDQSFTSFQRLDQLFTAFKKQVGTLDIQHNAEASQLNSLMLLASHLGQFLAERTASTEQWFSREELNQNLPQSDVSLPKSYLYDFALVLSHKIVFPLLVIHQYFKQDDIALSLSQHVEIELLNHTIISGESRLKIAEEMHALQKMYQNQYPLPNGSPYLKLVEISQLDYSLKSLERLDDLMREMRQNYIISAEKFLTEESNYYFILYLSGYLGRVIAQHAGTSLRWLNPAQASQLIGQEIQAQLPTARIAHIHNRIFFTTGHICDFLFAPMIQTSSTQYAQQIIHEILNIRNPMYLAQPSTEIAYKNSPYHDALYQAGELIAYVFQFIHGVMPRTNPDDNMTPTSFPPGHTFIKHMDGPDQGLKQLEQNPQNYPFNVLAYEMYACLPHIRTDAFAIHIRQYGSHAMNLQLVIPYFSVFDYRGFSIIQPYLNACDAITDSAMPNILSAMQALFDAIEGFEAPLPTERKVWAKHYQPQLHPYPQGFAQN
;
A
#
# COMPACT_ATOMS: atom_id res chain seq x y z
N MET A 1 2.42 -46.15 -15.67
CA MET A 1 2.41 -45.25 -16.84
C MET A 1 1.86 -43.93 -16.36
N ILE A 2 2.72 -42.96 -16.06
CA ILE A 2 2.29 -41.61 -15.66
C ILE A 2 2.19 -40.82 -16.96
N THR A 3 0.98 -40.62 -17.43
CA THR A 3 0.68 -39.84 -18.64
C THR A 3 0.93 -38.37 -18.36
N ASN A 4 1.71 -37.73 -19.22
CA ASN A 4 1.84 -36.28 -19.26
C ASN A 4 0.49 -35.72 -19.74
N HIS A 5 -0.42 -35.39 -18.81
CA HIS A 5 -1.83 -35.18 -19.13
C HIS A 5 -2.04 -34.02 -20.13
N PHE A 6 -1.09 -33.07 -20.16
CA PHE A 6 -1.11 -31.92 -21.06
C PHE A 6 -0.47 -32.14 -22.45
N ASN A 7 -0.12 -33.38 -22.79
CA ASN A 7 0.12 -33.81 -24.18
C ASN A 7 -1.12 -34.51 -24.79
N ASN A 8 -2.27 -34.50 -24.11
CA ASN A 8 -3.51 -34.97 -24.71
C ASN A 8 -3.95 -34.03 -25.85
N PRO A 9 -4.37 -34.55 -27.01
CA PRO A 9 -4.81 -33.74 -28.16
C PRO A 9 -6.07 -32.89 -27.89
N VAL A 10 -6.74 -33.07 -26.75
CA VAL A 10 -7.85 -32.24 -26.31
C VAL A 10 -7.35 -30.93 -25.68
N ASP A 11 -6.23 -30.95 -24.95
CA ASP A 11 -5.64 -29.76 -24.30
C ASP A 11 -4.84 -28.87 -25.26
N SER A 12 -4.41 -29.40 -26.41
CA SER A 12 -3.79 -28.61 -27.49
C SER A 12 -4.74 -27.61 -28.17
N THR A 13 -6.03 -27.62 -27.79
CA THR A 13 -7.06 -26.70 -28.32
C THR A 13 -7.45 -25.58 -27.34
N LEU A 14 -6.97 -25.64 -26.09
CA LEU A 14 -7.23 -24.60 -25.10
C LEU A 14 -6.28 -23.41 -25.30
N SER A 15 -6.82 -22.19 -25.21
CA SER A 15 -5.98 -21.00 -25.14
C SER A 15 -5.05 -21.08 -23.93
N ALA A 16 -3.88 -20.42 -24.01
CA ALA A 16 -2.91 -20.39 -22.91
C ALA A 16 -3.55 -19.95 -21.58
N THR A 17 -4.44 -18.95 -21.59
CA THR A 17 -5.20 -18.54 -20.40
C THR A 17 -6.01 -19.68 -19.80
N LYS A 18 -6.80 -20.40 -20.62
CA LYS A 18 -7.63 -21.49 -20.13
C LYS A 18 -6.78 -22.62 -19.55
N ARG A 19 -5.62 -22.90 -20.15
CA ARG A 19 -4.69 -23.92 -19.66
C ARG A 19 -4.11 -23.56 -18.29
N MET A 20 -3.67 -22.31 -18.11
CA MET A 20 -3.17 -21.83 -16.81
C MET A 20 -4.27 -21.81 -15.74
N GLN A 21 -5.48 -21.41 -16.08
CA GLN A 21 -6.61 -21.50 -15.14
C GLN A 21 -6.99 -22.94 -14.81
N HIS A 22 -6.92 -23.84 -15.79
CA HIS A 22 -7.27 -25.25 -15.61
C HIS A 22 -6.30 -25.96 -14.66
N ILE A 23 -4.98 -25.75 -14.77
CA ILE A 23 -4.01 -26.40 -13.86
C ILE A 23 -4.28 -26.06 -12.38
N ARG A 24 -4.75 -24.84 -12.07
CA ARG A 24 -5.13 -24.45 -10.70
C ARG A 24 -6.38 -25.19 -10.21
N ARG A 25 -7.42 -25.26 -11.04
CA ARG A 25 -8.65 -26.02 -10.72
C ARG A 25 -8.38 -27.51 -10.61
N HIS A 26 -7.49 -28.04 -11.44
CA HIS A 26 -7.10 -29.44 -11.43
C HIS A 26 -6.44 -29.82 -10.10
N PHE A 27 -5.53 -28.98 -9.58
CA PHE A 27 -4.90 -29.20 -8.28
C PHE A 27 -5.87 -29.11 -7.08
N GLN A 28 -6.93 -28.29 -7.19
CA GLN A 28 -7.96 -28.18 -6.14
C GLN A 28 -8.76 -29.47 -5.96
N ASP A 29 -8.84 -30.32 -6.99
CA ASP A 29 -9.40 -31.66 -6.85
C ASP A 29 -8.38 -32.61 -6.23
N THR A 30 -8.67 -33.03 -5.00
CA THR A 30 -7.84 -33.98 -4.23
C THR A 30 -7.52 -35.27 -4.98
N GLN A 31 -8.36 -35.70 -5.92
CA GLN A 31 -8.10 -36.92 -6.72
C GLN A 31 -6.93 -36.73 -7.68
N ASN A 32 -6.65 -35.51 -8.12
CA ASN A 32 -5.65 -35.20 -9.13
C ASN A 32 -4.29 -34.79 -8.52
N GLN A 33 -4.24 -34.56 -7.20
CA GLN A 33 -3.02 -34.06 -6.53
C GLN A 33 -1.81 -35.00 -6.66
N HIS A 34 -2.03 -36.30 -6.87
CA HIS A 34 -0.96 -37.27 -7.11
C HIS A 34 -0.16 -37.00 -8.40
N GLU A 35 -0.70 -36.18 -9.31
CA GLU A 35 -0.06 -35.75 -10.56
C GLU A 35 0.88 -34.55 -10.37
N PHE A 36 1.04 -34.04 -9.15
CA PHE A 36 1.90 -32.90 -8.84
C PHE A 36 3.03 -33.35 -7.92
N TYR A 37 4.25 -33.02 -8.32
CA TYR A 37 5.41 -33.22 -7.47
C TYR A 37 5.26 -32.40 -6.19
N ILE A 38 5.60 -32.99 -5.04
CA ILE A 38 5.49 -32.39 -3.69
C ILE A 38 4.11 -31.78 -3.34
N ALA A 39 3.02 -32.33 -3.87
CA ALA A 39 1.64 -31.83 -3.65
C ALA A 39 1.27 -31.56 -2.18
N ASN A 40 1.69 -32.43 -1.25
CA ASN A 40 1.44 -32.24 0.20
C ASN A 40 2.07 -30.94 0.74
N ALA A 41 3.24 -30.54 0.22
CA ALA A 41 3.87 -29.28 0.58
C ALA A 41 3.04 -28.09 0.07
N PHE A 42 2.47 -28.18 -1.13
CA PHE A 42 1.59 -27.13 -1.67
C PHE A 42 0.29 -26.98 -0.87
N ASN A 43 -0.30 -28.09 -0.39
CA ASN A 43 -1.44 -28.03 0.53
C ASN A 43 -1.08 -27.33 1.84
N THR A 44 0.14 -27.51 2.35
CA THR A 44 0.63 -26.84 3.56
C THR A 44 0.89 -25.35 3.33
N VAL A 45 1.37 -25.00 2.13
CA VAL A 45 1.52 -23.60 1.70
C VAL A 45 0.16 -22.91 1.62
N ASN A 46 -0.91 -23.63 1.26
CA ASN A 46 -2.23 -23.07 0.94
C ASN A 46 -2.11 -21.96 -0.11
N LEU A 47 -2.14 -22.34 -1.39
CA LEU A 47 -2.05 -21.45 -2.56
C LEU A 47 -3.32 -20.59 -2.71
N ASP A 48 -3.61 -19.78 -1.70
CA ASP A 48 -4.65 -18.77 -1.67
C ASP A 48 -4.17 -17.46 -2.32
N GLN A 49 -5.09 -16.60 -2.74
CA GLN A 49 -4.76 -15.31 -3.39
C GLN A 49 -4.25 -14.23 -2.40
N SER A 50 -3.61 -14.64 -1.29
CA SER A 50 -2.94 -13.74 -0.35
C SER A 50 -1.44 -13.64 -0.61
N PHE A 51 -0.84 -12.51 -0.26
CA PHE A 51 0.62 -12.37 -0.30
C PHE A 51 1.34 -13.31 0.67
N THR A 52 0.69 -13.69 1.78
CA THR A 52 1.19 -14.68 2.74
C THR A 52 1.39 -16.07 2.09
N SER A 53 0.68 -16.42 1.03
CA SER A 53 0.98 -17.65 0.26
C SER A 53 2.40 -17.63 -0.33
N PHE A 54 2.89 -16.49 -0.81
CA PHE A 54 4.25 -16.35 -1.34
C PHE A 54 5.31 -16.38 -0.23
N GLN A 55 5.03 -15.82 0.94
CA GLN A 55 5.90 -15.96 2.11
C GLN A 55 6.03 -17.42 2.56
N ARG A 56 4.93 -18.20 2.48
CA ARG A 56 4.96 -19.65 2.72
C ARG A 56 5.69 -20.41 1.62
N LEU A 57 5.61 -19.95 0.37
CA LEU A 57 6.44 -20.49 -0.72
C LEU A 57 7.93 -20.25 -0.49
N ASP A 58 8.34 -19.10 0.06
CA ASP A 58 9.75 -18.87 0.43
C ASP A 58 10.26 -19.91 1.44
N GLN A 59 9.43 -20.24 2.43
CA GLN A 59 9.72 -21.29 3.40
C GLN A 59 9.80 -22.66 2.73
N LEU A 60 8.88 -22.96 1.80
CA LEU A 60 8.89 -24.18 1.00
C LEU A 60 10.19 -24.30 0.19
N PHE A 61 10.60 -23.27 -0.54
CA PHE A 61 11.83 -23.30 -1.34
C PHE A 61 13.07 -23.47 -0.47
N THR A 62 13.11 -22.79 0.68
CA THR A 62 14.20 -22.94 1.65
C THR A 62 14.28 -24.38 2.18
N ALA A 63 13.14 -24.97 2.55
CA ALA A 63 13.07 -26.34 3.01
C ALA A 63 13.41 -27.34 1.90
N PHE A 64 12.92 -27.10 0.69
CA PHE A 64 13.18 -27.91 -0.50
C PHE A 64 14.68 -27.98 -0.80
N LYS A 65 15.36 -26.83 -0.88
CA LYS A 65 16.81 -26.76 -1.10
C LYS A 65 17.59 -27.53 -0.03
N LYS A 66 17.17 -27.43 1.24
CA LYS A 66 17.82 -28.13 2.35
C LYS A 66 17.66 -29.66 2.28
N GLN A 67 16.52 -30.16 1.80
CA GLN A 67 16.20 -31.59 1.82
C GLN A 67 16.50 -32.31 0.51
N VAL A 68 16.32 -31.62 -0.61
CA VAL A 68 16.36 -32.19 -1.97
C VAL A 68 17.53 -31.62 -2.78
N GLY A 69 17.93 -30.38 -2.52
CA GLY A 69 18.93 -29.65 -3.30
C GLY A 69 18.30 -28.87 -4.46
N THR A 70 19.04 -28.75 -5.57
CA THR A 70 18.58 -28.06 -6.77
C THR A 70 17.79 -28.98 -7.69
N LEU A 71 16.74 -28.47 -8.33
CA LEU A 71 15.98 -29.17 -9.34
C LEU A 71 15.90 -28.33 -10.63
N ASP A 72 16.54 -28.81 -11.70
CA ASP A 72 16.46 -28.19 -13.03
C ASP A 72 15.30 -28.79 -13.84
N ILE A 73 14.13 -28.16 -13.75
CA ILE A 73 12.94 -28.60 -14.49
C ILE A 73 13.04 -28.14 -15.94
N GLN A 74 13.33 -29.08 -16.84
CA GLN A 74 13.43 -28.88 -18.28
C GLN A 74 12.21 -29.48 -19.01
N HIS A 75 12.08 -29.26 -20.32
CA HIS A 75 10.93 -29.76 -21.10
C HIS A 75 10.75 -31.30 -21.06
N ASN A 76 11.84 -32.04 -20.84
CA ASN A 76 11.87 -33.50 -20.73
C ASN A 76 11.76 -34.01 -19.28
N ALA A 77 11.47 -33.13 -18.32
CA ALA A 77 11.26 -33.50 -16.92
C ALA A 77 10.03 -34.41 -16.75
N GLU A 78 9.91 -35.02 -15.56
CA GLU A 78 8.71 -35.80 -15.23
C GLU A 78 7.46 -34.92 -15.30
N ALA A 79 6.36 -35.49 -15.77
CA ALA A 79 5.08 -34.80 -15.88
C ALA A 79 4.66 -34.11 -14.58
N SER A 80 4.92 -34.76 -13.44
CA SER A 80 4.60 -34.23 -12.11
C SER A 80 5.40 -32.97 -11.76
N GLN A 81 6.64 -32.85 -12.21
CA GLN A 81 7.49 -31.68 -12.00
C GLN A 81 7.04 -30.51 -12.90
N LEU A 82 6.71 -30.80 -14.16
CA LEU A 82 6.16 -29.81 -15.09
C LEU A 82 4.83 -29.25 -14.56
N ASN A 83 3.93 -30.11 -14.08
CA ASN A 83 2.65 -29.73 -13.50
C ASN A 83 2.82 -28.83 -12.27
N SER A 84 3.76 -29.16 -11.37
CA SER A 84 4.07 -28.34 -10.20
C SER A 84 4.63 -26.97 -10.56
N LEU A 85 5.53 -26.90 -11.56
CA LEU A 85 6.06 -25.64 -12.06
C LEU A 85 4.95 -24.77 -12.68
N MET A 86 4.07 -25.38 -13.49
CA MET A 86 2.91 -24.69 -14.07
C MET A 86 1.93 -24.20 -13.01
N LEU A 87 1.65 -25.00 -11.98
CA LEU A 87 0.74 -24.63 -10.90
C LEU A 87 1.22 -23.37 -10.19
N LEU A 88 2.49 -23.34 -9.78
CA LEU A 88 3.07 -22.19 -9.09
C LEU A 88 3.19 -20.96 -9.99
N ALA A 89 3.58 -21.15 -11.25
CA ALA A 89 3.63 -20.07 -12.25
C ALA A 89 2.23 -19.49 -12.51
N SER A 90 1.23 -20.36 -12.56
CA SER A 90 -0.17 -20.00 -12.74
C SER A 90 -0.72 -19.25 -11.53
N HIS A 91 -0.37 -19.68 -10.31
CA HIS A 91 -0.70 -18.99 -9.06
C HIS A 91 -0.10 -17.57 -9.02
N LEU A 92 1.19 -17.46 -9.34
CA LEU A 92 1.88 -16.18 -9.48
C LEU A 92 1.20 -15.27 -10.49
N GLY A 93 0.87 -15.77 -11.68
CA GLY A 93 0.28 -14.94 -12.71
C GLY A 93 -1.15 -14.50 -12.42
N GLN A 94 -1.97 -15.35 -11.79
CA GLN A 94 -3.29 -14.94 -11.30
C GLN A 94 -3.16 -13.80 -10.28
N PHE A 95 -2.29 -13.98 -9.28
CA PHE A 95 -2.10 -12.98 -8.24
C PHE A 95 -1.61 -11.64 -8.81
N LEU A 96 -0.62 -11.66 -9.71
CA LEU A 96 -0.14 -10.43 -10.34
C LEU A 96 -1.24 -9.74 -11.14
N ALA A 97 -1.99 -10.45 -11.97
CA ALA A 97 -3.07 -9.88 -12.77
C ALA A 97 -4.15 -9.21 -11.89
N GLU A 98 -4.61 -9.91 -10.85
CA GLU A 98 -5.60 -9.38 -9.90
C GLU A 98 -5.09 -8.12 -9.18
N ARG A 99 -3.86 -8.14 -8.67
CA ARG A 99 -3.29 -7.02 -7.90
C ARG A 99 -2.89 -5.82 -8.75
N THR A 100 -2.65 -5.99 -10.04
CA THR A 100 -2.42 -4.87 -10.97
C THR A 100 -3.70 -4.34 -11.63
N ALA A 101 -4.87 -4.85 -11.23
CA ALA A 101 -6.16 -4.58 -11.85
C ALA A 101 -6.12 -4.82 -13.37
N SER A 102 -5.52 -5.93 -13.77
CA SER A 102 -5.40 -6.38 -15.16
C SER A 102 -6.19 -7.66 -15.36
N THR A 103 -6.80 -7.83 -16.53
CA THR A 103 -7.39 -9.12 -16.90
C THR A 103 -6.30 -10.17 -16.99
N GLU A 104 -6.52 -11.35 -16.39
CA GLU A 104 -5.59 -12.47 -16.51
C GLU A 104 -5.53 -12.95 -17.97
N GLN A 105 -4.48 -12.55 -18.68
CA GLN A 105 -4.26 -12.86 -20.09
C GLN A 105 -2.90 -13.51 -20.29
N TRP A 106 -2.93 -14.78 -20.70
CA TRP A 106 -1.73 -15.56 -21.00
C TRP A 106 -1.64 -15.82 -22.49
N PHE A 107 -0.44 -15.72 -23.03
CA PHE A 107 -0.10 -16.09 -24.40
C PHE A 107 0.86 -17.27 -24.42
N SER A 108 0.68 -18.16 -25.40
CA SER A 108 1.70 -19.14 -25.79
C SER A 108 2.88 -18.43 -26.44
N ARG A 109 4.02 -19.11 -26.55
CA ARG A 109 5.16 -18.58 -27.32
C ARG A 109 4.79 -18.28 -28.78
N GLU A 110 3.97 -19.12 -29.43
CA GLU A 110 3.51 -18.84 -30.81
C GLU A 110 2.66 -17.57 -30.87
N GLU A 111 1.70 -17.42 -29.95
CA GLU A 111 0.85 -16.24 -29.85
C GLU A 111 1.69 -14.99 -29.57
N LEU A 112 2.70 -15.08 -28.69
CA LEU A 112 3.59 -13.96 -28.39
C LEU A 112 4.42 -13.54 -29.61
N ASN A 113 5.00 -14.50 -30.34
CA ASN A 113 5.78 -14.23 -31.55
C ASN A 113 4.95 -13.58 -32.67
N GLN A 114 3.63 -13.83 -32.70
CA GLN A 114 2.71 -13.21 -33.66
C GLN A 114 2.29 -11.80 -33.26
N ASN A 115 2.25 -11.51 -31.96
CA ASN A 115 1.72 -10.24 -31.42
C ASN A 115 2.81 -9.25 -30.98
N LEU A 116 4.07 -9.68 -30.84
CA LEU A 116 5.20 -8.77 -30.59
C LEU A 116 5.58 -8.02 -31.87
N PRO A 117 5.92 -6.72 -31.78
CA PRO A 117 6.53 -6.01 -32.91
C PRO A 117 7.77 -6.78 -33.36
N GLN A 118 7.92 -6.96 -34.68
CA GLN A 118 9.04 -7.67 -35.32
C GLN A 118 10.37 -6.98 -34.98
N SER A 119 10.90 -7.27 -33.81
CA SER A 119 12.28 -7.05 -33.43
C SER A 119 13.01 -8.36 -33.66
N ASP A 120 14.27 -8.32 -34.09
CA ASP A 120 15.11 -9.49 -34.39
C ASP A 120 15.38 -10.41 -33.17
N VAL A 121 14.64 -10.26 -32.08
CA VAL A 121 14.79 -11.01 -30.83
C VAL A 121 13.81 -12.18 -30.83
N SER A 122 14.24 -13.34 -31.35
CA SER A 122 13.49 -14.58 -31.17
C SER A 122 13.58 -15.02 -29.70
N LEU A 123 12.44 -15.32 -29.07
CA LEU A 123 12.44 -15.91 -27.73
C LEU A 123 13.24 -17.23 -27.70
N PRO A 124 13.94 -17.53 -26.59
CA PRO A 124 14.64 -18.81 -26.45
C PRO A 124 13.68 -20.00 -26.65
N LYS A 125 14.16 -21.04 -27.35
CA LYS A 125 13.43 -22.31 -27.52
C LYS A 125 13.51 -23.14 -26.24
N SER A 126 12.89 -22.65 -25.17
CA SER A 126 12.86 -23.29 -23.86
C SER A 126 11.44 -23.27 -23.29
N TYR A 127 11.08 -24.35 -22.58
CA TYR A 127 9.80 -24.50 -21.90
C TYR A 127 9.48 -23.34 -20.94
N LEU A 128 10.51 -22.72 -20.36
CA LEU A 128 10.38 -21.60 -19.43
C LEU A 128 9.78 -20.33 -20.08
N TYR A 129 9.74 -20.28 -21.42
CA TYR A 129 9.17 -19.18 -22.22
C TYR A 129 7.91 -19.59 -22.98
N ASP A 130 7.39 -20.80 -22.77
CA ASP A 130 6.22 -21.28 -23.51
C ASP A 130 4.92 -20.58 -23.10
N PHE A 131 4.87 -20.00 -21.89
CA PHE A 131 3.74 -19.23 -21.37
C PHE A 131 4.19 -17.89 -20.84
N ALA A 132 3.56 -16.83 -21.35
CA ALA A 132 3.82 -15.46 -20.96
C ALA A 132 2.54 -14.83 -20.42
N LEU A 133 2.64 -14.12 -19.30
CA LEU A 133 1.57 -13.31 -18.75
C LEU A 133 1.71 -11.88 -19.30
N VAL A 134 0.67 -11.38 -19.94
CA VAL A 134 0.63 -10.02 -20.47
C VAL A 134 -0.02 -9.10 -19.45
N LEU A 135 0.78 -8.21 -18.85
CA LEU A 135 0.31 -7.12 -17.99
C LEU A 135 0.33 -5.81 -18.78
N SER A 136 -0.39 -4.79 -18.31
CA SER A 136 -0.60 -3.54 -19.08
C SER A 136 0.68 -2.79 -19.48
N HIS A 137 1.82 -3.07 -18.84
CA HIS A 137 3.08 -2.33 -19.04
C HIS A 137 4.28 -3.26 -19.31
N LYS A 138 4.11 -4.59 -19.25
CA LYS A 138 5.19 -5.55 -19.46
C LYS A 138 4.66 -6.96 -19.70
N ILE A 139 5.54 -7.79 -20.24
CA ILE A 139 5.35 -9.22 -20.38
C ILE A 139 6.18 -9.92 -19.30
N VAL A 140 5.56 -10.81 -18.55
CA VAL A 140 6.22 -11.60 -17.50
C VAL A 140 6.28 -13.05 -17.96
N PHE A 141 7.34 -13.77 -17.58
CA PHE A 141 7.48 -15.21 -17.80
C PHE A 141 7.48 -15.96 -16.45
N PRO A 142 6.30 -16.22 -15.84
CA PRO A 142 6.21 -16.82 -14.51
C PRO A 142 6.88 -18.19 -14.37
N LEU A 143 6.91 -19.01 -15.42
CA LEU A 143 7.64 -20.29 -15.40
C LEU A 143 9.14 -20.09 -15.18
N LEU A 144 9.74 -19.13 -15.87
CA LEU A 144 11.14 -18.76 -15.69
C LEU A 144 11.40 -18.27 -14.25
N VAL A 145 10.53 -17.41 -13.72
CA VAL A 145 10.67 -16.88 -12.35
C VAL A 145 10.65 -18.01 -11.33
N ILE A 146 9.63 -18.88 -11.35
CA ILE A 146 9.50 -19.96 -10.37
C ILE A 146 10.63 -20.99 -10.52
N HIS A 147 11.05 -21.29 -11.76
CA HIS A 147 12.13 -22.25 -12.01
C HIS A 147 13.44 -21.86 -11.33
N GLN A 148 13.75 -20.55 -11.26
CA GLN A 148 14.96 -20.06 -10.57
C GLN A 148 14.99 -20.53 -9.12
N TYR A 149 13.86 -20.49 -8.40
CA TYR A 149 13.77 -20.89 -6.98
C TYR A 149 13.95 -22.39 -6.73
N PHE A 150 13.70 -23.24 -7.73
CA PHE A 150 14.05 -24.65 -7.69
C PHE A 150 15.51 -24.93 -8.06
N LYS A 151 16.06 -24.19 -9.02
CA LYS A 151 17.35 -24.50 -9.65
C LYS A 151 18.56 -23.84 -9.00
N GLN A 152 18.45 -22.58 -8.60
CA GLN A 152 19.60 -21.80 -8.16
C GLN A 152 19.81 -21.96 -6.65
N ASP A 153 21.03 -22.30 -6.24
CA ASP A 153 21.37 -22.42 -4.82
C ASP A 153 21.29 -21.05 -4.12
N ASP A 154 21.89 -20.03 -4.72
CA ASP A 154 22.02 -18.69 -4.14
C ASP A 154 21.18 -17.67 -4.94
N ILE A 155 20.03 -17.32 -4.38
CA ILE A 155 19.13 -16.30 -4.95
C ILE A 155 19.05 -15.17 -3.93
N ALA A 156 19.47 -13.97 -4.35
CA ALA A 156 19.54 -12.82 -3.46
C ALA A 156 18.18 -12.37 -2.92
N LEU A 157 17.11 -12.60 -3.68
CA LEU A 157 15.75 -12.22 -3.34
C LEU A 157 14.87 -13.45 -3.19
N SER A 158 14.00 -13.44 -2.19
CA SER A 158 12.92 -14.42 -2.04
C SER A 158 11.81 -14.20 -3.08
N LEU A 159 10.95 -15.22 -3.29
CA LEU A 159 9.86 -15.11 -4.24
C LEU A 159 8.87 -14.03 -3.81
N SER A 160 8.54 -13.93 -2.52
CA SER A 160 7.64 -12.86 -2.04
C SER A 160 8.21 -11.46 -2.32
N GLN A 161 9.53 -11.26 -2.15
CA GLN A 161 10.18 -10.00 -2.50
C GLN A 161 10.10 -9.74 -4.00
N HIS A 162 10.32 -10.75 -4.84
CA HIS A 162 10.17 -10.61 -6.29
C HIS A 162 8.74 -10.20 -6.68
N VAL A 163 7.73 -10.81 -6.06
CA VAL A 163 6.32 -10.43 -6.27
C VAL A 163 6.06 -8.98 -5.84
N GLU A 164 6.55 -8.58 -4.67
CA GLU A 164 6.39 -7.22 -4.16
C GLU A 164 7.05 -6.18 -5.08
N ILE A 165 8.27 -6.46 -5.56
CA ILE A 165 8.99 -5.62 -6.53
C ILE A 165 8.13 -5.37 -7.77
N GLU A 166 7.51 -6.42 -8.29
CA GLU A 166 6.72 -6.30 -9.53
C GLU A 166 5.46 -5.47 -9.36
N LEU A 167 4.83 -5.53 -8.19
CA LEU A 167 3.66 -4.71 -7.85
C LEU A 167 4.03 -3.25 -7.58
N LEU A 168 5.15 -3.01 -6.89
CA LEU A 168 5.66 -1.65 -6.66
C LEU A 168 6.10 -0.99 -7.97
N ASN A 169 6.80 -1.72 -8.83
CA ASN A 169 7.19 -1.23 -10.16
C ASN A 169 5.96 -0.89 -11.02
N HIS A 170 4.92 -1.72 -11.00
CA HIS A 170 3.67 -1.39 -11.67
C HIS A 170 3.04 -0.09 -11.14
N THR A 171 3.07 0.11 -9.82
CA THR A 171 2.54 1.32 -9.15
C THR A 171 3.32 2.56 -9.57
N ILE A 172 4.64 2.46 -9.69
CA ILE A 172 5.52 3.55 -10.12
C ILE A 172 5.23 3.94 -11.57
N ILE A 173 5.22 2.95 -12.49
CA ILE A 173 5.04 3.19 -13.93
C ILE A 173 3.64 3.73 -14.25
N SER A 174 2.61 3.25 -13.53
CA SER A 174 1.22 3.63 -13.80
C SER A 174 0.71 4.78 -12.93
N GLY A 175 1.52 5.29 -12.00
CA GLY A 175 1.13 6.29 -11.01
C GLY A 175 0.49 7.52 -11.62
N GLU A 176 1.20 8.17 -12.55
CA GLU A 176 0.73 9.40 -13.18
C GLU A 176 -0.52 9.18 -14.06
N SER A 177 -0.50 8.17 -14.93
CA SER A 177 -1.62 7.87 -15.84
C SER A 177 -2.90 7.46 -15.11
N ARG A 178 -2.78 6.88 -13.90
CA ARG A 178 -3.91 6.50 -13.04
C ARG A 178 -4.23 7.54 -11.96
N LEU A 179 -3.61 8.72 -11.98
CA LEU A 179 -3.76 9.78 -10.96
C LEU A 179 -3.43 9.31 -9.53
N LYS A 180 -2.54 8.33 -9.39
CA LYS A 180 -2.06 7.70 -8.14
C LYS A 180 -0.65 8.16 -7.77
N ILE A 181 -0.42 9.47 -7.84
CA ILE A 181 0.90 10.09 -7.67
C ILE A 181 1.43 9.89 -6.23
N ALA A 182 0.55 9.94 -5.24
CA ALA A 182 0.96 9.70 -3.87
C ALA A 182 1.42 8.26 -3.68
N GLU A 183 0.71 7.28 -4.25
CA GLU A 183 1.10 5.88 -4.22
C GLU A 183 2.41 5.63 -4.97
N GLU A 184 2.63 6.26 -6.13
CA GLU A 184 3.92 6.25 -6.84
C GLU A 184 5.06 6.71 -5.94
N MET A 185 4.92 7.86 -5.31
CA MET A 185 5.97 8.42 -4.44
C MET A 185 6.25 7.52 -3.24
N HIS A 186 5.23 6.95 -2.62
CA HIS A 186 5.41 6.00 -1.51
C HIS A 186 6.00 4.66 -1.97
N ALA A 187 5.60 4.15 -3.14
CA ALA A 187 6.19 2.95 -3.74
C ALA A 187 7.68 3.16 -4.02
N LEU A 188 8.03 4.31 -4.60
CA LEU A 188 9.42 4.68 -4.86
C LEU A 188 10.25 4.77 -3.58
N GLN A 189 9.73 5.39 -2.51
CA GLN A 189 10.39 5.38 -1.20
C GLN A 189 10.63 3.95 -0.70
N LYS A 190 9.62 3.08 -0.81
CA LYS A 190 9.71 1.68 -0.38
C LYS A 190 10.72 0.88 -1.19
N MET A 191 10.82 1.11 -2.50
CA MET A 191 11.81 0.47 -3.36
C MET A 191 13.24 0.76 -2.89
N TYR A 192 13.57 2.03 -2.61
CA TYR A 192 14.90 2.39 -2.10
C TYR A 192 15.14 1.89 -0.67
N GLN A 193 14.14 1.99 0.21
CA GLN A 193 14.24 1.51 1.59
C GLN A 193 14.55 0.00 1.65
N ASN A 194 13.96 -0.78 0.75
CA ASN A 194 14.14 -2.22 0.68
C ASN A 194 15.29 -2.65 -0.26
N GLN A 195 16.03 -1.68 -0.84
CA GLN A 195 17.07 -1.93 -1.83
C GLN A 195 16.60 -2.73 -3.07
N TYR A 196 15.37 -2.49 -3.48
CA TYR A 196 14.76 -3.15 -4.62
C TYR A 196 15.16 -2.49 -5.96
N PRO A 197 15.29 -3.28 -7.05
CA PRO A 197 15.59 -2.76 -8.37
C PRO A 197 14.39 -2.05 -9.00
N LEU A 198 14.59 -0.84 -9.50
CA LEU A 198 13.61 -0.06 -10.24
C LEU A 198 13.46 -0.56 -11.69
N PRO A 199 12.36 -0.21 -12.40
CA PRO A 199 12.05 -0.76 -13.72
C PRO A 199 13.13 -0.50 -14.77
N ASN A 200 13.72 0.69 -14.74
CA ASN A 200 14.77 1.14 -15.68
C ASN A 200 16.16 1.16 -15.03
N GLY A 201 16.33 0.36 -13.96
CA GLY A 201 17.53 0.34 -13.14
C GLY A 201 17.51 1.37 -12.00
N SER A 202 18.28 1.09 -10.96
CA SER A 202 18.47 1.96 -9.79
C SER A 202 19.92 2.48 -9.78
N PRO A 203 20.31 3.40 -10.68
CA PRO A 203 21.62 4.02 -10.58
C PRO A 203 21.72 4.66 -9.20
N TYR A 204 22.89 4.55 -8.58
CA TYR A 204 23.17 5.11 -7.25
C TYR A 204 22.53 4.40 -6.05
N LEU A 205 21.86 3.24 -6.22
CA LEU A 205 21.30 2.49 -5.08
C LEU A 205 22.35 2.21 -3.98
N LYS A 206 23.58 1.85 -4.38
CA LYS A 206 24.71 1.67 -3.46
C LYS A 206 25.13 2.95 -2.75
N LEU A 207 25.06 4.10 -3.42
CA LEU A 207 25.37 5.39 -2.78
C LEU A 207 24.31 5.74 -1.74
N VAL A 208 23.04 5.49 -2.05
CA VAL A 208 21.92 5.66 -1.11
C VAL A 208 22.10 4.75 0.11
N GLU A 209 22.47 3.48 -0.11
CA GLU A 209 22.75 2.53 0.96
C GLU A 209 23.87 3.02 1.89
N ILE A 210 25.01 3.43 1.32
CA ILE A 210 26.16 3.93 2.09
C ILE A 210 25.83 5.24 2.85
N SER A 211 24.89 6.03 2.32
CA SER A 211 24.45 7.28 2.96
C SER A 211 23.63 7.06 4.24
N GLN A 212 23.20 5.83 4.53
CA GLN A 212 22.49 5.46 5.77
C GLN A 212 21.33 6.41 6.12
N LEU A 213 20.50 6.69 5.12
CA LEU A 213 19.32 7.53 5.26
C LEU A 213 18.24 6.79 6.09
N ASP A 214 17.81 7.38 7.21
CA ASP A 214 16.94 6.74 8.23
C ASP A 214 15.68 7.54 8.59
N TYR A 215 15.34 8.56 7.80
CA TYR A 215 14.23 9.49 7.98
C TYR A 215 14.27 10.33 9.29
N SER A 216 15.39 10.37 10.00
CA SER A 216 15.62 11.33 11.09
C SER A 216 15.95 12.73 10.56
N LEU A 217 15.79 13.79 11.35
CA LEU A 217 16.27 15.13 10.96
C LEU A 217 17.78 15.15 10.70
N LYS A 218 18.55 14.40 11.49
CA LYS A 218 20.01 14.30 11.32
C LYS A 218 20.38 13.69 9.97
N SER A 219 19.55 12.80 9.42
CA SER A 219 19.80 12.22 8.11
C SER A 219 19.78 13.21 6.95
N LEU A 220 19.22 14.41 7.13
CA LEU A 220 19.22 15.44 6.11
C LEU A 220 20.63 15.99 5.82
N GLU A 221 21.54 15.92 6.79
CA GLU A 221 22.97 16.23 6.56
C GLU A 221 23.59 15.18 5.62
N ARG A 222 23.28 13.90 5.84
CA ARG A 222 23.74 12.79 4.97
C ARG A 222 23.09 12.84 3.58
N LEU A 223 21.84 13.33 3.50
CA LEU A 223 21.17 13.60 2.22
C LEU A 223 21.91 14.70 1.44
N ASP A 224 22.31 15.78 2.12
CA ASP A 224 23.10 16.84 1.50
C ASP A 224 24.47 16.33 1.04
N ASP A 225 25.14 15.49 1.83
CA ASP A 225 26.42 14.88 1.45
C ASP A 225 26.27 13.98 0.22
N LEU A 226 25.22 13.15 0.15
CA LEU A 226 24.89 12.35 -1.03
C LEU A 226 24.70 13.25 -2.27
N MET A 227 23.94 14.33 -2.15
CA MET A 227 23.71 15.24 -3.27
C MET A 227 24.96 15.99 -3.70
N ARG A 228 25.87 16.33 -2.76
CA ARG A 228 27.19 16.92 -3.10
C ARG A 228 28.06 15.91 -3.84
N GLU A 229 28.10 14.67 -3.39
CA GLU A 229 28.81 13.57 -4.06
C GLU A 229 28.30 13.38 -5.50
N MET A 230 26.97 13.33 -5.67
CA MET A 230 26.32 13.27 -6.98
C MET A 230 26.75 14.42 -7.89
N ARG A 231 26.69 15.65 -7.37
CA ARG A 231 27.05 16.85 -8.11
C ARG A 231 28.53 16.87 -8.53
N GLN A 232 29.43 16.40 -7.68
CA GLN A 232 30.87 16.48 -7.92
C GLN A 232 31.37 15.38 -8.86
N ASN A 233 30.84 14.15 -8.71
CA ASN A 233 31.43 12.97 -9.31
C ASN A 233 30.57 12.31 -10.39
N TYR A 234 29.27 12.60 -10.45
CA TYR A 234 28.33 11.88 -11.32
C TYR A 234 27.58 12.79 -12.30
N ILE A 235 27.34 14.06 -11.96
CA ILE A 235 26.58 15.00 -12.78
C ILE A 235 27.54 15.89 -13.59
N ILE A 236 27.68 15.60 -14.88
CA ILE A 236 28.45 16.43 -15.82
C ILE A 236 27.65 17.67 -16.24
N SER A 237 26.37 17.47 -16.57
CA SER A 237 25.41 18.55 -16.88
C SER A 237 23.99 18.07 -16.56
N ALA A 238 23.10 19.00 -16.24
CA ALA A 238 21.69 18.69 -15.97
C ALA A 238 21.01 18.02 -17.17
N GLU A 239 21.23 18.55 -18.39
CA GLU A 239 20.66 18.00 -19.63
C GLU A 239 21.05 16.53 -19.85
N LYS A 240 22.34 16.20 -19.76
CA LYS A 240 22.82 14.83 -19.94
C LYS A 240 22.39 13.91 -18.81
N PHE A 241 22.27 14.42 -17.58
CA PHE A 241 21.81 13.61 -16.46
C PHE A 241 20.35 13.21 -16.62
N LEU A 242 19.51 14.11 -17.13
CA LEU A 242 18.07 13.90 -17.26
C LEU A 242 17.65 13.14 -18.52
N THR A 243 18.58 12.75 -19.40
CA THR A 243 18.26 11.85 -20.54
C THR A 243 17.94 10.43 -20.09
N GLU A 244 18.40 10.03 -18.91
CA GLU A 244 18.15 8.71 -18.32
C GLU A 244 16.91 8.74 -17.42
N GLU A 245 15.89 7.94 -17.72
CA GLU A 245 14.65 7.89 -16.93
C GLU A 245 14.89 7.45 -15.47
N SER A 246 15.89 6.60 -15.25
CA SER A 246 16.25 6.13 -13.91
C SER A 246 16.79 7.26 -13.01
N ASN A 247 17.41 8.28 -13.61
CA ASN A 247 17.87 9.47 -12.89
C ASN A 247 16.69 10.37 -12.47
N TYR A 248 15.60 10.39 -13.25
CA TYR A 248 14.36 11.06 -12.85
C TYR A 248 13.77 10.42 -11.58
N TYR A 249 13.65 9.09 -11.53
CA TYR A 249 13.19 8.40 -10.31
C TYR A 249 14.13 8.60 -9.12
N PHE A 250 15.44 8.73 -9.34
CA PHE A 250 16.36 9.08 -8.27
C PHE A 250 16.04 10.47 -7.67
N ILE A 251 15.80 11.49 -8.50
CA ILE A 251 15.41 12.83 -8.04
C ILE A 251 14.08 12.79 -7.27
N LEU A 252 13.10 12.05 -7.79
CA LEU A 252 11.81 11.88 -7.10
C LEU A 252 11.97 11.14 -5.77
N TYR A 253 12.89 10.17 -5.67
CA TYR A 253 13.20 9.52 -4.41
C TYR A 253 13.75 10.52 -3.38
N LEU A 254 14.72 11.36 -3.75
CA LEU A 254 15.28 12.37 -2.83
C LEU A 254 14.20 13.37 -2.39
N SER A 255 13.34 13.81 -3.32
CA SER A 255 12.20 14.69 -3.03
C SER A 255 11.21 14.02 -2.07
N GLY A 256 10.87 12.76 -2.34
CA GLY A 256 10.02 11.93 -1.50
C GLY A 256 10.56 11.75 -0.09
N TYR A 257 11.88 11.55 0.01
CA TYR A 257 12.58 11.41 1.27
C TYR A 257 12.48 12.69 2.11
N LEU A 258 12.81 13.84 1.51
CA LEU A 258 12.72 15.14 2.16
C LEU A 258 11.29 15.45 2.61
N GLY A 259 10.30 15.27 1.73
CA GLY A 259 8.88 15.48 2.05
C GLY A 259 8.40 14.58 3.19
N ARG A 260 8.83 13.32 3.22
CA ARG A 260 8.53 12.38 4.32
C ARG A 260 9.14 12.83 5.63
N VAL A 261 10.43 13.23 5.66
CA VAL A 261 11.08 13.75 6.87
C VAL A 261 10.32 14.97 7.40
N ILE A 262 9.99 15.94 6.53
CA ILE A 262 9.24 17.13 6.91
C ILE A 262 7.90 16.75 7.55
N ALA A 263 7.07 15.96 6.85
CA ALA A 263 5.73 15.62 7.32
C ALA A 263 5.75 14.76 8.60
N GLN A 264 6.73 13.86 8.74
CA GLN A 264 6.90 13.02 9.93
C GLN A 264 7.27 13.85 11.16
N HIS A 265 8.27 14.74 11.05
CA HIS A 265 8.73 15.54 12.18
C HIS A 265 7.78 16.71 12.49
N ALA A 266 7.01 17.16 11.50
CA ALA A 266 5.87 18.04 11.72
C ALA A 266 4.62 17.29 12.20
N GLY A 267 4.64 15.96 12.30
CA GLY A 267 3.52 15.10 12.70
C GLY A 267 2.21 15.41 11.98
N THR A 268 2.24 15.43 10.65
CA THR A 268 1.06 15.77 9.82
C THR A 268 1.04 14.95 8.52
N SER A 269 -0.08 15.01 7.81
CA SER A 269 -0.26 14.32 6.54
C SER A 269 0.73 14.78 5.45
N LEU A 270 1.05 13.86 4.53
CA LEU A 270 1.80 14.09 3.31
C LEU A 270 0.99 13.58 2.11
N ARG A 271 0.67 14.49 1.21
CA ARG A 271 0.09 14.19 -0.11
C ARG A 271 1.05 14.63 -1.20
N TRP A 272 0.96 14.00 -2.37
CA TRP A 272 1.71 14.39 -3.55
C TRP A 272 0.76 14.81 -4.65
N LEU A 273 1.04 15.95 -5.26
CA LEU A 273 0.24 16.55 -6.31
C LEU A 273 1.09 16.69 -7.59
N ASN A 274 0.48 16.52 -8.76
CA ASN A 274 1.04 17.04 -10.00
C ASN A 274 0.80 18.57 -10.11
N PRO A 275 1.46 19.25 -11.07
CA PRO A 275 1.23 20.67 -11.34
C PRO A 275 -0.24 21.04 -11.54
N ALA A 276 -1.03 20.21 -12.23
CA ALA A 276 -2.44 20.49 -12.50
C ALA A 276 -3.29 20.49 -11.21
N GLN A 277 -3.13 19.47 -10.37
CA GLN A 277 -3.80 19.36 -9.07
C GLN A 277 -3.38 20.49 -8.12
N ALA A 278 -2.09 20.82 -8.08
CA ALA A 278 -1.61 21.92 -7.26
C ALA A 278 -2.16 23.27 -7.77
N SER A 279 -2.24 23.47 -9.09
CA SER A 279 -2.83 24.68 -9.68
C SER A 279 -4.30 24.87 -9.29
N GLN A 280 -5.08 23.78 -9.32
CA GLN A 280 -6.48 23.78 -8.89
C GLN A 280 -6.62 24.14 -7.41
N LEU A 281 -5.72 23.61 -6.57
CA LEU A 281 -5.75 23.85 -5.13
C LEU A 281 -5.47 25.31 -4.76
N ILE A 282 -4.51 25.95 -5.43
CA ILE A 282 -4.09 27.32 -5.10
C ILE A 282 -4.73 28.41 -5.97
N GLY A 283 -5.41 28.03 -7.06
CA GLY A 283 -6.03 28.98 -8.00
C GLY A 283 -5.03 29.74 -8.89
N GLN A 284 -3.81 29.22 -9.04
CA GLN A 284 -2.74 29.80 -9.86
C GLN A 284 -2.11 28.72 -10.74
N GLU A 285 -1.83 29.04 -12.00
CA GLU A 285 -1.19 28.10 -12.93
C GLU A 285 0.25 27.79 -12.51
N ILE A 286 0.53 26.50 -12.33
CA ILE A 286 1.86 25.93 -12.13
C ILE A 286 2.24 25.19 -13.40
N GLN A 287 3.32 25.62 -14.05
CA GLN A 287 3.83 24.97 -15.25
C GLN A 287 4.41 23.60 -14.93
N ALA A 288 4.18 22.63 -15.83
CA ALA A 288 4.74 21.29 -15.71
C ALA A 288 6.21 21.27 -16.12
N GLN A 289 7.08 21.13 -15.12
CA GLN A 289 8.54 21.07 -15.27
C GLN A 289 9.09 20.12 -14.21
N LEU A 290 10.35 19.70 -14.33
CA LEU A 290 10.97 18.81 -13.33
C LEU A 290 10.86 19.35 -11.88
N PRO A 291 11.16 20.64 -11.58
CA PRO A 291 11.01 21.19 -10.23
C PRO A 291 9.60 21.10 -9.64
N THR A 292 8.58 21.01 -10.49
CA THR A 292 7.16 20.98 -10.12
C THR A 292 6.51 19.62 -10.38
N ALA A 293 7.24 18.63 -10.88
CA ALA A 293 6.70 17.35 -11.32
C ALA A 293 5.95 16.61 -10.20
N ARG A 294 6.45 16.73 -8.97
CA ARG A 294 5.83 16.21 -7.75
C ARG A 294 5.91 17.28 -6.67
N ILE A 295 4.75 17.77 -6.23
CA ILE A 295 4.61 18.85 -5.25
C ILE A 295 4.10 18.23 -3.94
N ALA A 296 4.83 18.47 -2.86
CA ALA A 296 4.43 17.99 -1.54
C ALA A 296 3.32 18.89 -1.00
N HIS A 297 2.17 18.32 -0.68
CA HIS A 297 1.10 18.98 0.06
C HIS A 297 1.13 18.44 1.50
N ILE A 298 1.62 19.28 2.41
CA ILE A 298 1.86 18.92 3.80
C ILE A 298 0.96 19.79 4.67
N HIS A 299 0.16 19.15 5.54
CA HIS A 299 -0.90 19.82 6.29
C HIS A 299 -1.94 20.49 5.37
N ASN A 300 -1.84 21.81 5.14
CA ASN A 300 -2.71 22.59 4.27
C ASN A 300 -1.92 23.50 3.32
N ARG A 301 -0.62 23.24 3.13
CA ARG A 301 0.29 24.05 2.31
C ARG A 301 1.08 23.21 1.33
N ILE A 302 1.37 23.82 0.19
CA ILE A 302 2.20 23.20 -0.85
C ILE A 302 3.66 23.61 -0.69
N PHE A 303 4.56 22.66 -0.94
CA PHE A 303 6.00 22.82 -0.87
C PHE A 303 6.66 22.16 -2.09
N PHE A 304 7.60 22.88 -2.69
CA PHE A 304 8.31 22.44 -3.90
C PHE A 304 9.59 21.68 -3.54
N THR A 305 9.45 20.53 -2.88
CA THR A 305 10.58 19.68 -2.47
C THR A 305 11.41 19.24 -3.68
N THR A 306 10.75 18.90 -4.79
CA THR A 306 11.44 18.52 -6.03
C THR A 306 12.26 19.68 -6.59
N GLY A 307 11.76 20.91 -6.49
CA GLY A 307 12.49 22.12 -6.84
C GLY A 307 13.73 22.32 -5.98
N HIS A 308 13.63 22.17 -4.66
CA HIS A 308 14.79 22.23 -3.75
C HIS A 308 15.87 21.21 -4.13
N ILE A 309 15.49 19.95 -4.41
CA ILE A 309 16.44 18.93 -4.86
C ILE A 309 17.09 19.31 -6.19
N CYS A 310 16.32 19.82 -7.16
CA CYS A 310 16.86 20.27 -8.44
C CYS A 310 17.86 21.42 -8.27
N ASP A 311 17.53 22.41 -7.44
CA ASP A 311 18.42 23.54 -7.15
C ASP A 311 19.72 23.07 -6.50
N PHE A 312 19.64 22.13 -5.55
CA PHE A 312 20.82 21.57 -4.91
C PHE A 312 21.74 20.85 -5.90
N LEU A 313 21.16 20.00 -6.77
CA LEU A 313 21.92 19.21 -7.73
C LEU A 313 22.48 20.04 -8.90
N PHE A 314 21.73 21.04 -9.38
CA PHE A 314 22.01 21.68 -10.68
C PHE A 314 22.31 23.18 -10.63
N ALA A 315 21.85 23.93 -9.62
CA ALA A 315 22.08 25.38 -9.58
C ALA A 315 23.58 25.69 -9.41
N PRO A 316 24.12 26.81 -9.91
CA PRO A 316 25.55 27.11 -9.80
C PRO A 316 26.09 27.13 -8.37
N MET A 317 25.25 27.50 -7.39
CA MET A 317 25.58 27.55 -5.98
C MET A 317 24.41 27.01 -5.14
N ILE A 318 24.73 26.20 -4.13
CA ILE A 318 23.76 25.70 -3.15
C ILE A 318 23.44 26.84 -2.18
N GLN A 319 22.19 27.32 -2.20
CA GLN A 319 21.73 28.42 -1.34
C GLN A 319 21.33 27.94 0.06
N THR A 320 20.61 26.82 0.12
CA THR A 320 19.99 26.32 1.35
C THR A 320 20.28 24.82 1.48
N SER A 321 20.67 24.38 2.69
CA SER A 321 20.80 22.96 3.01
C SER A 321 19.42 22.28 3.14
N SER A 322 19.33 20.97 2.95
CA SER A 322 18.07 20.25 3.17
C SER A 322 17.62 20.32 4.63
N THR A 323 18.57 20.35 5.56
CA THR A 323 18.29 20.57 6.99
C THR A 323 17.61 21.91 7.24
N GLN A 324 18.17 23.01 6.71
CA GLN A 324 17.57 24.34 6.88
C GLN A 324 16.19 24.43 6.22
N TYR A 325 16.07 23.91 4.99
CA TYR A 325 14.81 23.88 4.25
C TYR A 325 13.71 23.15 5.04
N ALA A 326 14.02 21.95 5.55
CA ALA A 326 13.07 21.16 6.32
C ALA A 326 12.72 21.82 7.66
N GLN A 327 13.70 22.33 8.41
CA GLN A 327 13.48 22.95 9.71
C GLN A 327 12.58 24.17 9.63
N GLN A 328 12.75 25.01 8.61
CA GLN A 328 11.88 26.16 8.38
C GLN A 328 10.43 25.71 8.19
N ILE A 329 10.19 24.74 7.30
CA ILE A 329 8.84 24.24 7.01
C ILE A 329 8.21 23.58 8.24
N ILE A 330 8.98 22.75 8.96
CA ILE A 330 8.52 22.09 10.18
C ILE A 330 8.10 23.14 11.21
N HIS A 331 8.91 24.18 11.43
CA HIS A 331 8.57 25.25 12.36
C HIS A 331 7.30 26.00 11.94
N GLU A 332 7.15 26.32 10.66
CA GLU A 332 5.94 26.95 10.13
C GLU A 332 4.68 26.10 10.35
N ILE A 333 4.77 24.78 10.18
CA ILE A 333 3.63 23.86 10.38
C ILE A 333 3.31 23.68 11.86
N LEU A 334 4.33 23.49 12.72
CA LEU A 334 4.15 23.27 14.16
C LEU A 334 3.40 24.43 14.82
N ASN A 335 3.55 25.65 14.30
CA ASN A 335 2.88 26.84 14.82
C ASN A 335 1.38 26.92 14.48
N ILE A 336 0.89 26.14 13.51
CA ILE A 336 -0.49 26.23 13.01
C ILE A 336 -1.28 24.92 13.06
N ARG A 337 -0.60 23.77 13.18
CA ARG A 337 -1.27 22.47 13.14
C ARG A 337 -2.03 22.17 14.43
N ASN A 338 -3.05 21.33 14.31
CA ASN A 338 -3.61 20.63 15.46
C ASN A 338 -2.78 19.37 15.74
N PRO A 339 -2.51 19.04 17.02
CA PRO A 339 -1.90 17.77 17.40
C PRO A 339 -2.67 16.55 16.91
N MET A 340 -1.92 15.47 16.65
CA MET A 340 -2.46 14.15 16.33
C MET A 340 -2.21 13.21 17.51
N TYR A 341 -3.26 12.56 18.01
CA TYR A 341 -3.20 11.63 19.15
C TYR A 341 -3.53 10.21 18.68
N LEU A 342 -2.84 9.18 19.16
CA LEU A 342 -3.20 7.79 18.83
C LEU A 342 -4.33 7.32 19.75
N ALA A 343 -5.37 6.72 19.17
CA ALA A 343 -6.46 6.13 19.94
C ALA A 343 -6.00 4.80 20.54
N GLN A 344 -5.73 4.78 21.84
CA GLN A 344 -5.27 3.57 22.54
C GLN A 344 -6.30 3.13 23.58
N PRO A 345 -6.44 1.82 23.84
CA PRO A 345 -7.24 1.36 24.96
C PRO A 345 -6.68 1.93 26.27
N SER A 346 -7.57 2.33 27.16
CA SER A 346 -7.22 2.86 28.49
C SER A 346 -7.42 1.77 29.52
N THR A 347 -6.46 1.60 30.43
CA THR A 347 -6.59 0.66 31.55
C THR A 347 -7.36 1.25 32.75
N GLU A 348 -7.72 2.53 32.69
CA GLU A 348 -8.46 3.18 33.75
C GLU A 348 -9.90 2.68 33.79
N ILE A 349 -10.43 2.32 34.96
CA ILE A 349 -11.83 1.89 35.12
C ILE A 349 -12.78 3.10 35.18
N ALA A 350 -12.24 4.30 35.49
CA ALA A 350 -13.01 5.52 35.67
C ALA A 350 -13.69 6.02 34.38
N TYR A 351 -13.26 5.55 33.19
CA TYR A 351 -13.85 5.92 31.90
C TYR A 351 -15.37 5.74 31.83
N LYS A 352 -15.93 4.76 32.56
CA LYS A 352 -17.38 4.49 32.58
C LYS A 352 -18.21 5.65 33.09
N ASN A 353 -17.61 6.51 33.93
CA ASN A 353 -18.26 7.71 34.45
C ASN A 353 -17.83 8.98 33.70
N SER A 354 -17.03 8.85 32.63
CA SER A 354 -16.57 9.99 31.85
C SER A 354 -17.76 10.65 31.12
N PRO A 355 -17.85 11.98 31.07
CA PRO A 355 -18.87 12.66 30.28
C PRO A 355 -18.72 12.40 28.77
N TYR A 356 -17.62 11.81 28.31
CA TYR A 356 -17.38 11.47 26.90
C TYR A 356 -17.71 10.00 26.57
N HIS A 357 -18.08 9.19 27.56
CA HIS A 357 -18.28 7.75 27.41
C HIS A 357 -19.25 7.41 26.28
N ASP A 358 -20.47 7.95 26.33
CA ASP A 358 -21.55 7.52 25.42
C ASP A 358 -21.27 7.87 23.96
N ALA A 359 -20.70 9.06 23.70
CA ALA A 359 -20.31 9.47 22.36
C ALA A 359 -19.19 8.58 21.77
N LEU A 360 -18.19 8.22 22.60
CA LEU A 360 -17.11 7.31 22.20
C LEU A 360 -17.60 5.87 22.01
N TYR A 361 -18.47 5.38 22.88
CA TYR A 361 -19.11 4.07 22.77
C TYR A 361 -19.93 3.97 21.46
N GLN A 362 -20.75 4.98 21.18
CA GLN A 362 -21.53 5.07 19.94
C GLN A 362 -20.64 5.08 18.69
N ALA A 363 -19.49 5.76 18.75
CA ALA A 363 -18.51 5.74 17.68
C ALA A 363 -17.96 4.32 17.46
N GLY A 364 -17.65 3.59 18.54
CA GLY A 364 -17.21 2.19 18.47
C GLY A 364 -18.22 1.26 17.80
N GLU A 365 -19.51 1.38 18.11
CA GLU A 365 -20.57 0.61 17.44
C GLU A 365 -20.63 0.92 15.93
N LEU A 366 -20.53 2.20 15.56
CA LEU A 366 -20.50 2.60 14.15
C LEU A 366 -19.27 2.08 13.43
N ILE A 367 -18.10 2.09 14.07
CA ILE A 367 -16.85 1.53 13.52
C ILE A 367 -17.01 0.05 13.20
N ALA A 368 -17.52 -0.73 14.15
CA ALA A 368 -17.77 -2.15 13.95
C ALA A 368 -18.75 -2.38 12.78
N TYR A 369 -19.84 -1.61 12.74
CA TYR A 369 -20.82 -1.67 11.65
C TYR A 369 -20.20 -1.41 10.27
N VAL A 370 -19.42 -0.34 10.10
CA VAL A 370 -18.86 0.01 8.78
C VAL A 370 -17.82 -1.01 8.30
N PHE A 371 -17.04 -1.60 9.21
CA PHE A 371 -16.11 -2.69 8.85
C PHE A 371 -16.83 -3.99 8.49
N GLN A 372 -17.96 -4.31 9.13
CA GLN A 372 -18.81 -5.40 8.67
C GLN A 372 -19.35 -5.14 7.26
N PHE A 373 -19.59 -3.89 6.88
CA PHE A 373 -20.12 -3.55 5.56
C PHE A 373 -19.09 -3.66 4.43
N ILE A 374 -17.80 -3.39 4.67
CA ILE A 374 -16.78 -3.43 3.60
C ILE A 374 -15.99 -4.74 3.55
N HIS A 375 -15.95 -5.51 4.65
CA HIS A 375 -15.15 -6.73 4.74
C HIS A 375 -15.92 -7.93 5.30
N GLY A 376 -16.82 -7.71 6.26
CA GLY A 376 -17.54 -8.78 6.95
C GLY A 376 -18.69 -9.38 6.13
N VAL A 377 -19.89 -8.82 6.30
CA VAL A 377 -21.14 -9.36 5.75
C VAL A 377 -21.31 -9.08 4.25
N MET A 378 -20.77 -7.96 3.76
CA MET A 378 -20.84 -7.56 2.35
C MET A 378 -19.45 -7.21 1.83
N PRO A 379 -18.52 -8.19 1.73
CA PRO A 379 -17.16 -7.89 1.32
C PRO A 379 -17.15 -7.21 -0.05
N ARG A 380 -16.39 -6.11 -0.13
CA ARG A 380 -16.24 -5.32 -1.35
C ARG A 380 -15.67 -6.19 -2.47
N THR A 381 -16.27 -6.10 -3.66
CA THR A 381 -15.83 -6.87 -4.84
C THR A 381 -15.23 -5.99 -5.92
N ASN A 382 -15.46 -4.68 -5.89
CA ASN A 382 -14.87 -3.70 -6.79
C ASN A 382 -14.07 -2.63 -5.99
N PRO A 383 -12.80 -2.33 -6.36
CA PRO A 383 -12.03 -1.26 -5.72
C PRO A 383 -12.65 0.13 -5.83
N ASP A 384 -13.54 0.37 -6.81
CA ASP A 384 -14.16 1.68 -7.05
C ASP A 384 -15.50 1.88 -6.35
N ASP A 385 -16.07 0.82 -5.74
CA ASP A 385 -17.25 0.98 -4.89
C ASP A 385 -16.92 1.95 -3.76
N ASN A 386 -17.90 2.65 -3.17
CA ASN A 386 -17.70 3.46 -1.97
C ASN A 386 -18.81 3.19 -0.95
N MET A 387 -18.48 3.22 0.33
CA MET A 387 -19.46 3.15 1.39
C MET A 387 -20.32 4.41 1.38
N THR A 388 -21.65 4.25 1.46
CA THR A 388 -22.54 5.38 1.73
C THR A 388 -22.24 5.95 3.12
N PRO A 389 -21.97 7.26 3.26
CA PRO A 389 -21.78 7.89 4.56
C PRO A 389 -22.93 7.57 5.51
N THR A 390 -22.60 7.20 6.74
CA THR A 390 -23.57 6.67 7.69
C THR A 390 -23.44 7.36 9.03
N SER A 391 -24.53 7.95 9.52
CA SER A 391 -24.64 8.46 10.89
C SER A 391 -25.25 7.44 11.83
N PHE A 392 -24.94 7.56 13.11
CA PHE A 392 -25.50 6.70 14.14
C PHE A 392 -25.80 7.51 15.41
N PRO A 393 -26.90 8.31 15.41
CA PRO A 393 -27.32 9.06 16.58
C PRO A 393 -27.89 8.14 17.68
N PRO A 394 -28.11 8.68 18.90
CA PRO A 394 -28.84 7.99 19.96
C PRO A 394 -30.17 7.41 19.48
N GLY A 395 -30.49 6.19 19.92
CA GLY A 395 -31.68 5.45 19.46
C GLY A 395 -31.38 4.28 18.51
N HIS A 396 -30.10 3.89 18.39
CA HIS A 396 -29.62 2.67 17.73
C HIS A 396 -30.12 2.46 16.27
N THR A 397 -30.28 3.54 15.52
CA THR A 397 -30.66 3.49 14.09
C THR A 397 -29.55 4.07 13.22
N PHE A 398 -29.07 3.28 12.26
CA PHE A 398 -28.10 3.74 11.25
C PHE A 398 -28.81 4.56 10.16
N ILE A 399 -28.31 5.77 9.90
CA ILE A 399 -28.87 6.72 8.92
C ILE A 399 -27.88 6.87 7.77
N LYS A 400 -28.27 6.45 6.56
CA LYS A 400 -27.43 6.57 5.36
C LYS A 400 -27.67 7.89 4.63
N HIS A 401 -26.60 8.57 4.23
CA HIS A 401 -26.64 9.84 3.48
C HIS A 401 -26.30 9.60 2.01
N MET A 402 -27.33 9.41 1.18
CA MET A 402 -27.17 9.08 -0.24
C MET A 402 -26.55 10.22 -1.05
N ASP A 403 -26.70 11.47 -0.58
CA ASP A 403 -26.16 12.67 -1.24
C ASP A 403 -24.67 12.91 -0.94
N GLY A 404 -24.02 11.99 -0.19
CA GLY A 404 -22.61 12.05 0.15
C GLY A 404 -22.32 12.67 1.53
N PRO A 405 -21.02 12.79 1.88
CA PRO A 405 -20.60 13.09 3.25
C PRO A 405 -20.96 14.53 3.68
N ASP A 406 -21.04 15.48 2.74
CA ASP A 406 -21.34 16.89 3.03
C ASP A 406 -22.71 17.07 3.69
N GLN A 407 -23.71 16.30 3.28
CA GLN A 407 -25.04 16.33 3.90
C GLN A 407 -24.98 15.82 5.34
N GLY A 408 -24.31 14.69 5.56
CA GLY A 408 -24.11 14.13 6.90
C GLY A 408 -23.36 15.09 7.82
N LEU A 409 -22.30 15.74 7.31
CA LEU A 409 -21.52 16.74 8.04
C LEU A 409 -22.35 17.97 8.41
N LYS A 410 -23.18 18.47 7.49
CA LYS A 410 -24.11 19.58 7.77
C LYS A 410 -25.14 19.21 8.85
N GLN A 411 -25.69 18.00 8.81
CA GLN A 411 -26.63 17.53 9.85
C GLN A 411 -25.93 17.42 11.21
N LEU A 412 -24.69 16.93 11.20
CA LEU A 412 -23.86 16.82 12.39
C LEU A 412 -23.50 18.20 12.98
N GLU A 413 -23.32 19.22 12.15
CA GLU A 413 -23.08 20.59 12.60
C GLU A 413 -24.35 21.27 13.12
N GLN A 414 -25.47 21.14 12.39
CA GLN A 414 -26.73 21.83 12.72
C GLN A 414 -27.49 21.17 13.89
N ASN A 415 -27.30 19.86 14.10
CA ASN A 415 -28.00 19.05 15.10
C ASN A 415 -29.52 19.35 15.21
N PRO A 416 -30.29 19.27 14.11
CA PRO A 416 -31.68 19.72 14.11
C PRO A 416 -32.60 18.93 15.05
N GLN A 417 -32.22 17.70 15.40
CA GLN A 417 -32.95 16.85 16.34
C GLN A 417 -32.54 17.07 17.81
N ASN A 418 -31.59 17.97 18.10
CA ASN A 418 -31.07 18.25 19.45
C ASN A 418 -30.58 17.00 20.18
N TYR A 419 -29.87 16.11 19.48
CA TYR A 419 -29.25 14.96 20.12
C TYR A 419 -28.15 15.40 21.09
N PRO A 420 -27.91 14.67 22.21
CA PRO A 420 -26.80 14.95 23.12
C PRO A 420 -25.43 14.72 22.48
N PHE A 421 -25.35 13.78 21.54
CA PHE A 421 -24.20 13.49 20.71
C PHE A 421 -24.66 12.83 19.41
N ASN A 422 -23.79 12.80 18.40
CA ASN A 422 -24.00 12.04 17.17
C ASN A 422 -22.65 11.70 16.52
N VAL A 423 -22.62 10.64 15.73
CA VAL A 423 -21.43 10.18 15.01
C VAL A 423 -21.73 10.00 13.53
N LEU A 424 -20.74 10.23 12.68
CA LEU A 424 -20.82 10.06 11.23
C LEU A 424 -19.56 9.38 10.71
N ALA A 425 -19.73 8.34 9.91
CA ALA A 425 -18.66 7.64 9.23
C ALA A 425 -18.72 7.85 7.72
N TYR A 426 -17.57 8.07 7.08
CA TYR A 426 -17.41 8.00 5.62
C TYR A 426 -15.99 7.57 5.25
N GLU A 427 -15.80 7.05 4.04
CA GLU A 427 -14.48 6.68 3.53
C GLU A 427 -13.70 7.90 3.03
N MET A 428 -12.40 7.90 3.31
CA MET A 428 -11.42 8.87 2.81
C MET A 428 -10.06 8.18 2.65
N TYR A 429 -9.05 8.94 2.24
CA TYR A 429 -7.66 8.48 2.25
C TYR A 429 -6.91 9.02 3.46
N ALA A 430 -6.27 8.13 4.22
CA ALA A 430 -5.23 8.51 5.16
C ALA A 430 -3.92 8.72 4.38
N CYS A 431 -3.37 9.92 4.45
CA CYS A 431 -2.14 10.29 3.75
C CYS A 431 -1.02 10.48 4.77
N LEU A 432 -0.55 9.37 5.34
CA LEU A 432 0.50 9.35 6.35
C LEU A 432 1.87 9.58 5.68
N PRO A 433 2.88 10.11 6.39
CA PRO A 433 4.19 10.42 5.80
C PRO A 433 4.87 9.25 5.08
N HIS A 434 4.65 8.04 5.57
CA HIS A 434 5.27 6.82 5.06
C HIS A 434 4.32 6.02 4.15
N ILE A 435 3.03 6.36 4.09
CA ILE A 435 2.05 5.59 3.34
C ILE A 435 0.75 6.36 3.07
N ARG A 436 0.19 6.16 1.87
CA ARG A 436 -1.20 6.48 1.55
C ARG A 436 -2.05 5.21 1.55
N THR A 437 -3.18 5.23 2.22
CA THR A 437 -4.08 4.06 2.33
C THR A 437 -5.53 4.50 2.54
N ASP A 438 -6.47 3.56 2.39
CA ASP A 438 -7.89 3.79 2.64
C ASP A 438 -8.12 4.03 4.14
N ALA A 439 -9.15 4.79 4.49
CA ALA A 439 -9.47 5.06 5.88
C ALA A 439 -10.95 5.39 6.05
N PHE A 440 -11.47 5.09 7.24
CA PHE A 440 -12.71 5.71 7.69
C PHE A 440 -12.41 7.00 8.46
N ALA A 441 -13.11 8.07 8.11
CA ALA A 441 -13.27 9.23 8.99
C ALA A 441 -14.55 9.06 9.80
N ILE A 442 -14.40 9.03 11.12
CA ILE A 442 -15.49 9.04 12.09
C ILE A 442 -15.50 10.41 12.76
N HIS A 443 -16.50 11.23 12.43
CA HIS A 443 -16.73 12.49 13.12
C HIS A 443 -17.61 12.22 14.33
N ILE A 444 -17.13 12.59 15.51
CA ILE A 444 -17.79 12.39 16.79
C ILE A 444 -18.12 13.76 17.36
N ARG A 445 -19.42 14.06 17.50
CA ARG A 445 -19.90 15.29 18.13
C ARG A 445 -20.60 15.01 19.43
N GLN A 446 -20.23 15.75 20.47
CA GLN A 446 -21.00 15.89 21.68
C GLN A 446 -21.37 17.35 21.86
N TYR A 447 -22.62 17.61 22.25
CA TYR A 447 -23.17 18.96 22.37
C TYR A 447 -23.40 19.30 23.85
N GLY A 448 -23.48 20.60 24.18
CA GLY A 448 -23.74 21.07 25.54
C GLY A 448 -22.47 21.36 26.34
N SER A 449 -22.51 21.12 27.66
CA SER A 449 -21.46 21.54 28.61
C SER A 449 -20.11 20.83 28.44
N HIS A 450 -20.14 19.60 27.93
CA HIS A 450 -18.95 18.81 27.61
C HIS A 450 -18.85 18.66 26.09
N ALA A 451 -18.83 19.80 25.38
CA ALA A 451 -18.75 19.80 23.93
C ALA A 451 -17.50 19.06 23.44
N MET A 452 -17.67 18.24 22.41
CA MET A 452 -16.60 17.49 21.77
C MET A 452 -16.81 17.53 20.26
N ASN A 453 -15.73 17.78 19.53
CA ASN A 453 -15.68 17.81 18.09
C ASN A 453 -14.38 17.15 17.64
N LEU A 454 -14.50 15.84 17.41
CA LEU A 454 -13.37 14.96 17.22
C LEU A 454 -13.49 14.29 15.85
N GLN A 455 -12.40 14.28 15.10
CA GLN A 455 -12.27 13.41 13.94
C GLN A 455 -11.34 12.26 14.29
N LEU A 456 -11.90 11.06 14.33
CA LEU A 456 -11.15 9.81 14.41
C LEU A 456 -10.91 9.29 12.99
N VAL A 457 -9.67 9.00 12.65
CA VAL A 457 -9.30 8.39 11.38
C VAL A 457 -8.79 6.98 11.64
N ILE A 458 -9.34 6.01 10.91
CA ILE A 458 -9.01 4.59 11.02
C ILE A 458 -8.45 4.13 9.68
N PRO A 459 -7.12 4.15 9.50
CA PRO A 459 -6.51 3.67 8.26
C PRO A 459 -6.60 2.15 8.15
N TYR A 460 -6.74 1.64 6.93
CA TYR A 460 -6.74 0.21 6.64
C TYR A 460 -6.25 -0.08 5.23
N PHE A 461 -5.62 -1.24 5.05
CA PHE A 461 -5.46 -1.83 3.72
C PHE A 461 -6.75 -2.49 3.30
N SER A 462 -7.24 -2.17 2.11
CA SER A 462 -8.39 -2.86 1.54
C SER A 462 -8.04 -4.28 1.09
N VAL A 463 -9.08 -5.08 0.84
CA VAL A 463 -8.93 -6.46 0.33
C VAL A 463 -8.19 -6.52 -1.02
N PHE A 464 -8.15 -5.41 -1.76
CA PHE A 464 -7.48 -5.28 -3.05
C PHE A 464 -5.99 -4.95 -2.91
N ASP A 465 -5.56 -4.41 -1.78
CA ASP A 465 -4.15 -4.21 -1.49
C ASP A 465 -3.42 -5.57 -1.44
N TYR A 466 -2.23 -5.65 -2.03
CA TYR A 466 -1.48 -6.90 -2.05
C TYR A 466 -1.11 -7.38 -0.65
N ARG A 467 -0.96 -6.48 0.32
CA ARG A 467 -0.67 -6.81 1.73
C ARG A 467 -1.84 -7.51 2.42
N GLY A 468 -3.02 -7.49 1.81
CA GLY A 468 -4.25 -8.03 2.39
C GLY A 468 -4.90 -7.06 3.36
N PHE A 469 -6.13 -7.40 3.76
CA PHE A 469 -6.92 -6.53 4.63
C PHE A 469 -6.34 -6.47 6.05
N SER A 470 -6.04 -5.24 6.49
CA SER A 470 -5.46 -4.97 7.81
C SER A 470 -5.92 -3.61 8.31
N ILE A 471 -6.36 -3.53 9.56
CA ILE A 471 -6.72 -2.28 10.22
C ILE A 471 -5.49 -1.76 10.96
N ILE A 472 -5.12 -0.52 10.67
CA ILE A 472 -3.97 0.17 11.25
C ILE A 472 -4.44 0.94 12.49
N GLN A 473 -3.52 1.17 13.42
CA GLN A 473 -3.72 1.99 14.62
C GLN A 473 -4.50 3.30 14.30
N PRO A 474 -5.70 3.51 14.88
CA PRO A 474 -6.43 4.75 14.68
C PRO A 474 -5.76 5.96 15.34
N TYR A 475 -6.06 7.14 14.81
CA TYR A 475 -5.61 8.42 15.36
C TYR A 475 -6.71 9.48 15.34
N LEU A 476 -6.53 10.51 16.16
CA LEU A 476 -7.52 11.51 16.53
C LEU A 476 -6.99 12.91 16.23
N ASN A 477 -7.88 13.75 15.71
CA ASN A 477 -7.66 15.18 15.58
C ASN A 477 -8.78 15.93 16.31
N ALA A 478 -8.41 16.85 17.19
CA ALA A 478 -9.35 17.85 17.68
C ALA A 478 -9.65 18.84 16.54
N CYS A 479 -10.92 19.10 16.30
CA CYS A 479 -11.37 20.00 15.23
C CYS A 479 -11.67 21.42 15.74
N ASP A 480 -11.55 21.66 17.05
CA ASP A 480 -11.59 22.98 17.67
C ASP A 480 -10.78 23.02 18.98
N ALA A 481 -10.49 24.24 19.45
CA ALA A 481 -9.65 24.48 20.63
C ALA A 481 -10.29 23.97 21.94
N ILE A 482 -11.62 23.91 22.00
CA ILE A 482 -12.35 23.40 23.18
C ILE A 482 -12.08 21.90 23.31
N THR A 483 -12.21 21.16 22.21
CA THR A 483 -11.93 19.73 22.16
C THR A 483 -10.45 19.46 22.42
N ASP A 484 -9.54 20.24 21.83
CA ASP A 484 -8.10 20.08 22.04
C ASP A 484 -7.73 20.22 23.53
N SER A 485 -8.28 21.22 24.21
CA SER A 485 -8.09 21.42 25.65
C SER A 485 -8.65 20.29 26.51
N ALA A 486 -9.66 19.57 26.02
CA ALA A 486 -10.29 18.44 26.69
C ALA A 486 -9.61 17.09 26.39
N MET A 487 -8.61 17.04 25.50
CA MET A 487 -8.08 15.78 24.99
C MET A 487 -7.58 14.79 26.06
N PRO A 488 -6.88 15.21 27.13
CA PRO A 488 -6.48 14.26 28.18
C PRO A 488 -7.65 13.47 28.78
N ASN A 489 -8.80 14.13 28.98
CA ASN A 489 -10.01 13.49 29.52
C ASN A 489 -10.75 12.63 28.49
N ILE A 490 -10.65 12.99 27.21
CA ILE A 490 -11.21 12.19 26.11
C ILE A 490 -10.36 10.92 25.92
N LEU A 491 -9.03 11.03 25.99
CA LEU A 491 -8.10 9.90 25.87
C LEU A 491 -8.23 8.92 27.03
N SER A 492 -8.41 9.39 28.27
CA SER A 492 -8.67 8.50 29.41
C SER A 492 -9.99 7.73 29.26
N ALA A 493 -10.94 8.28 28.50
CA ALA A 493 -12.24 7.67 28.21
C ALA A 493 -12.25 6.71 27.00
N MET A 494 -11.13 6.59 26.28
CA MET A 494 -11.07 5.90 24.99
C MET A 494 -11.42 4.39 25.05
N GLN A 495 -11.30 3.77 26.22
CA GLN A 495 -11.72 2.37 26.42
C GLN A 495 -13.21 2.16 26.06
N ALA A 496 -14.07 3.16 26.21
CA ALA A 496 -15.49 3.08 25.81
C ALA A 496 -15.66 2.74 24.32
N LEU A 497 -14.81 3.28 23.46
CA LEU A 497 -14.83 3.03 22.02
C LEU A 497 -14.44 1.59 21.70
N PHE A 498 -13.39 1.07 22.34
CA PHE A 498 -12.93 -0.30 22.13
C PHE A 498 -13.92 -1.33 22.70
N ASP A 499 -14.47 -1.08 23.89
CA ASP A 499 -15.52 -1.92 24.49
C ASP A 499 -16.74 -2.05 23.58
N ALA A 500 -17.15 -0.96 22.92
CA ALA A 500 -18.28 -0.98 21.99
C ALA A 500 -17.99 -1.81 20.74
N ILE A 501 -16.78 -1.71 20.19
CA ILE A 501 -16.37 -2.53 19.04
C ILE A 501 -16.39 -4.01 19.42
N GLU A 502 -15.77 -4.36 20.55
CA GLU A 502 -15.73 -5.73 21.05
C GLU A 502 -17.13 -6.25 21.39
N GLY A 503 -17.98 -5.42 22.01
CA GLY A 503 -19.37 -5.73 22.34
C GLY A 503 -20.22 -5.98 21.11
N PHE A 504 -20.03 -5.19 20.05
CA PHE A 504 -20.70 -5.39 18.76
C PHE A 504 -20.30 -6.71 18.10
N GLU A 505 -19.02 -7.07 18.15
CA GLU A 505 -18.51 -8.32 17.55
C GLU A 505 -18.70 -9.56 18.44
N ALA A 506 -18.92 -9.40 19.74
CA ALA A 506 -19.10 -10.49 20.69
C ALA A 506 -20.11 -11.57 20.26
N PRO A 507 -21.33 -11.23 19.80
CA PRO A 507 -22.31 -12.22 19.35
C PRO A 507 -22.02 -12.81 17.96
N LEU A 508 -21.04 -12.28 17.21
CA LEU A 508 -20.72 -12.76 15.87
C LEU A 508 -19.85 -14.03 15.89
N PRO A 509 -19.98 -14.91 14.88
CA PRO A 509 -19.04 -16.00 14.66
C PRO A 509 -17.59 -15.50 14.49
N THR A 510 -16.60 -16.30 14.88
CA THR A 510 -15.16 -15.93 14.86
C THR A 510 -14.71 -15.40 13.51
N GLU A 511 -15.16 -16.01 12.40
CA GLU A 511 -14.81 -15.61 11.03
C GLU A 511 -15.38 -14.24 10.64
N ARG A 512 -16.37 -13.72 11.38
CA ARG A 512 -16.98 -12.40 11.19
C ARG A 512 -16.50 -11.36 12.19
N LYS A 513 -15.60 -11.67 13.12
CA LYS A 513 -15.00 -10.68 14.03
C LYS A 513 -13.88 -9.93 13.31
N VAL A 514 -14.25 -8.94 12.51
CA VAL A 514 -13.36 -8.21 11.59
C VAL A 514 -12.31 -7.44 12.38
N TRP A 515 -12.72 -6.67 13.39
CA TRP A 515 -11.79 -5.92 14.22
C TRP A 515 -10.83 -6.85 14.95
N ALA A 516 -11.35 -7.84 15.67
CA ALA A 516 -10.53 -8.77 16.45
C ALA A 516 -9.49 -9.53 15.59
N LYS A 517 -9.82 -9.83 14.33
CA LYS A 517 -8.94 -10.56 13.42
C LYS A 517 -7.93 -9.66 12.70
N HIS A 518 -8.29 -8.43 12.37
CA HIS A 518 -7.53 -7.58 11.44
C HIS A 518 -6.92 -6.33 12.08
N TYR A 519 -7.29 -5.97 13.31
CA TYR A 519 -6.67 -4.88 14.03
C TYR A 519 -5.32 -5.31 14.63
N GLN A 520 -4.24 -4.92 13.97
CA GLN A 520 -2.86 -5.24 14.36
C GLN A 520 -2.01 -3.97 14.41
N PRO A 521 -2.15 -3.14 15.45
CA PRO A 521 -1.53 -1.81 15.50
C PRO A 521 0.01 -1.84 15.43
N GLN A 522 0.63 -2.97 15.77
CA GLN A 522 2.09 -3.15 15.73
C GLN A 522 2.62 -3.56 14.36
N LEU A 523 1.78 -4.01 13.43
CA LEU A 523 2.22 -4.49 12.11
C LEU A 523 2.66 -3.33 11.20
N HIS A 524 2.03 -2.16 11.36
CA HIS A 524 2.29 -0.95 10.58
C HIS A 524 2.41 0.26 11.52
N PRO A 525 3.53 0.35 12.27
CA PRO A 525 3.69 1.37 13.29
C PRO A 525 3.84 2.76 12.67
N TYR A 526 3.33 3.77 13.37
CA TYR A 526 3.57 5.16 13.00
C TYR A 526 5.06 5.52 13.12
N PRO A 527 5.56 6.42 12.26
CA PRO A 527 6.94 6.88 12.37
C PRO A 527 7.17 7.66 13.68
N GLN A 528 8.39 7.61 14.19
CA GLN A 528 8.77 8.34 15.40
C GLN A 528 8.52 9.86 15.24
N GLY A 529 7.86 10.48 16.21
CA GLY A 529 7.50 11.90 16.22
C GLY A 529 6.14 12.24 15.59
N PHE A 530 5.48 11.28 14.94
CA PHE A 530 4.19 11.51 14.29
C PHE A 530 3.02 11.64 15.28
N ALA A 531 3.08 10.86 16.36
CA ALA A 531 2.06 10.82 17.41
C ALA A 531 2.49 11.60 18.64
N GLN A 532 1.54 12.34 19.23
CA GLN A 532 1.69 12.96 20.54
C GLN A 532 0.79 12.21 21.52
N ASN A 533 1.35 11.22 22.22
CA ASN A 533 0.69 10.58 23.37
C ASN A 533 1.55 10.78 24.62
#